data_AF-I4VQK0-F1
#
_entry.id   AF-I4VQK0-F1
#
_cell.length_a   1.000
_cell.length_b   1.000
_cell.length_c   1.000
_cell.angle_alpha   90.00
_cell.angle_beta   90.00
_cell.angle_gamma   90.00
#
_symmetry.space_group_name_H-M   'P 1'
#
loop_
_entity.id
_entity.type
_entity.pdbx_description
1 polymer ?
#
loop_
_entity_poly.entity_id
_entity_poly.type
_entity_poly.pdbx_seq_one_letter_code
_entity_poly.pdbx_strand_id
1 'polypeptide(L)'
;MNRIFGLRMRHLPCLALFAAFSAIAGSAPPLPIQPGQYTFRHRFAEQPDLPSISLTATIRGHHIVLINPGENRVFPHGVVAEGTLMWNVAIKQWVIGTDAADRSTHEAGGCSEGPEVVDLVNRVYWTC
;
A
#
# COMPACT_ATOMS: atom_id res chain seq x y z
N MET A 1 22.29 45.44 68.75
CA MET A 1 20.82 45.48 68.85
C MET A 1 20.20 45.12 67.50
N ASN A 2 19.33 44.10 67.52
CA ASN A 2 18.18 43.80 66.65
C ASN A 2 18.24 43.80 65.10
N ARG A 3 18.02 42.58 64.55
CA ARG A 3 17.02 42.11 63.54
C ARG A 3 16.66 43.10 62.38
N ILE A 4 16.45 42.68 61.12
CA ILE A 4 15.28 41.92 60.62
C ILE A 4 15.50 41.49 59.15
N PHE A 5 15.17 40.21 58.89
CA PHE A 5 14.57 39.54 57.70
C PHE A 5 14.69 40.10 56.27
N GLY A 6 14.97 39.16 55.36
CA GLY A 6 14.60 39.23 53.95
C GLY A 6 15.00 38.00 53.14
N LEU A 7 14.47 36.81 53.47
CA LEU A 7 14.61 35.62 52.61
C LEU A 7 13.80 35.83 51.32
N ARG A 8 14.49 36.09 50.20
CA ARG A 8 13.90 35.93 48.86
C ARG A 8 14.12 34.51 48.36
N MET A 9 13.05 33.73 48.43
CA MET A 9 12.87 32.42 47.80
C MET A 9 13.12 32.56 46.29
N ARG A 10 14.24 32.03 45.79
CA ARG A 10 14.50 31.93 44.34
C ARG A 10 13.92 30.61 43.86
N HIS A 11 12.86 30.73 43.06
CA HIS A 11 12.17 29.63 42.40
C HIS A 11 13.15 28.81 41.54
N LEU A 12 13.16 27.49 41.76
CA LEU A 12 13.75 26.53 40.83
C LEU A 12 13.00 26.61 39.49
N PRO A 13 13.68 26.77 38.34
CA PRO A 13 13.04 26.51 37.05
C PRO A 13 12.89 24.99 36.90
N CYS A 14 11.64 24.54 36.94
CA CYS A 14 11.22 23.20 36.56
C CYS A 14 11.60 22.99 35.09
N LEU A 15 12.65 22.21 34.83
CA LEU A 15 13.09 21.83 33.48
C LEU A 15 12.02 20.90 32.90
N ALA A 16 11.12 21.45 32.08
CA ALA A 16 10.16 20.70 31.31
C ALA A 16 10.89 19.88 30.24
N LEU A 17 11.07 18.59 30.50
CA LEU A 17 11.58 17.63 29.54
C LEU A 17 10.50 17.35 28.49
N PHE A 18 10.52 18.09 27.38
CA PHE A 18 9.64 17.81 26.23
C PHE A 18 10.08 16.48 25.58
N ALA A 19 9.33 15.41 25.88
CA ALA A 19 9.46 14.14 25.17
C ALA A 19 8.89 14.30 23.75
N ALA A 20 9.77 14.40 22.75
CA ALA A 20 9.38 14.33 21.35
C ALA A 20 8.98 12.88 21.01
N PHE A 21 7.67 12.59 21.02
CA PHE A 21 7.13 11.41 20.36
C PHE A 21 7.25 11.60 18.85
N SER A 22 8.32 11.08 18.25
CA SER A 22 8.39 10.93 16.80
C SER A 22 7.34 9.92 16.36
N ALA A 23 6.25 10.41 15.77
CA ALA A 23 5.29 9.57 15.09
C ALA A 23 6.00 8.83 13.95
N ILE A 24 6.13 7.50 14.08
CA ILE A 24 6.58 6.65 12.99
C ILE A 24 5.44 6.64 11.97
N ALA A 25 5.49 7.55 11.00
CA ALA A 25 4.68 7.41 9.79
C ALA A 25 5.08 6.07 9.15
N GLY A 26 4.14 5.11 9.10
CA GLY A 26 4.37 3.82 8.46
C GLY A 26 4.65 4.04 6.98
N SER A 27 5.92 4.02 6.60
CA SER A 27 6.32 4.13 5.20
C SER A 27 5.92 2.85 4.46
N ALA A 28 5.59 3.01 3.16
CA ALA A 28 5.38 1.86 2.30
C ALA A 28 6.62 0.95 2.34
N PRO A 29 6.45 -0.39 2.37
CA PRO A 29 7.57 -1.30 2.16
C PRO A 29 8.20 -1.02 0.78
N PRO A 30 9.48 -1.37 0.58
CA PRO A 30 10.09 -1.28 -0.74
C PRO A 30 9.29 -2.12 -1.74
N LEU A 31 9.22 -1.65 -2.99
CA LEU A 31 8.56 -2.39 -4.06
C LEU A 31 9.25 -3.77 -4.21
N PRO A 32 8.54 -4.89 -3.98
CA PRO A 32 9.17 -6.21 -3.85
C PRO A 32 9.46 -6.86 -5.21
N ILE A 33 9.46 -6.08 -6.28
CA ILE A 33 9.69 -6.53 -7.65
C ILE A 33 10.44 -5.46 -8.42
N GLN A 34 11.36 -5.88 -9.28
CA GLN A 34 12.09 -4.98 -10.16
C GLN A 34 11.25 -4.62 -11.39
N PRO A 35 11.57 -3.52 -12.10
CA PRO A 35 11.03 -3.28 -13.43
C PRO A 35 11.35 -4.44 -14.37
N GLY A 36 10.41 -4.79 -15.24
CA GLY A 36 10.56 -5.92 -16.16
C GLY A 36 9.23 -6.47 -16.65
N GLN A 37 9.30 -7.58 -17.37
CA GLN A 37 8.14 -8.32 -17.84
C GLN A 37 8.01 -9.65 -17.07
N TYR A 38 6.79 -9.98 -16.66
CA TYR A 38 6.51 -11.14 -15.82
C TYR A 38 5.23 -11.84 -16.24
N THR A 39 5.15 -13.14 -15.95
CA THR A 39 3.89 -13.88 -16.00
C THR A 39 3.22 -13.81 -14.64
N PHE A 40 2.00 -13.27 -14.62
CA PHE A 40 1.11 -13.25 -13.47
C PHE A 40 0.03 -14.30 -13.65
N ARG A 41 -0.44 -14.88 -12.54
CA ARG A 41 -1.63 -15.73 -12.54
C ARG A 41 -2.82 -14.90 -12.07
N HIS A 42 -3.91 -14.98 -12.81
CA HIS A 42 -5.18 -14.45 -12.34
C HIS A 42 -5.84 -15.39 -11.33
N ARG A 43 -6.52 -14.86 -10.31
CA ARG A 43 -7.35 -15.61 -9.37
C ARG A 43 -8.61 -14.84 -9.00
N PHE A 44 -9.68 -15.59 -8.78
CA PHE A 44 -10.94 -15.06 -8.28
C PHE A 44 -10.92 -14.97 -6.75
N ALA A 45 -11.31 -13.83 -6.19
CA ALA A 45 -11.38 -13.61 -4.75
C ALA A 45 -12.44 -14.50 -4.09
N GLU A 46 -13.58 -14.73 -4.77
CA GLU A 46 -14.68 -15.56 -4.25
C GLU A 46 -14.39 -17.06 -4.33
N GLN A 47 -13.58 -17.50 -5.31
CA GLN A 47 -13.22 -18.91 -5.52
C GLN A 47 -11.73 -19.04 -5.86
N PRO A 48 -10.81 -18.92 -4.88
CA PRO A 48 -9.37 -18.85 -5.14
C PRO A 48 -8.74 -20.06 -5.82
N ASP A 49 -9.41 -21.21 -5.73
CA ASP A 49 -8.98 -22.49 -6.29
C ASP A 49 -9.55 -22.75 -7.70
N LEU A 50 -10.48 -21.91 -8.17
CA LEU A 50 -11.03 -22.03 -9.53
C LEU A 50 -9.90 -21.74 -10.54
N PRO A 51 -9.67 -22.63 -11.52
CA PRO A 51 -8.66 -22.40 -12.56
C PRO A 51 -8.92 -21.10 -13.32
N SER A 52 -7.86 -20.38 -13.64
CA SER A 52 -7.94 -19.14 -14.41
C SER A 52 -6.73 -18.98 -15.34
N ILE A 53 -6.61 -17.81 -15.96
CA ILE A 53 -5.60 -17.55 -16.99
C ILE A 53 -4.30 -16.96 -16.44
N SER A 54 -3.27 -16.94 -17.29
CA SER A 54 -2.06 -16.16 -17.06
C SER A 54 -2.12 -14.82 -17.80
N LEU A 55 -1.56 -13.78 -17.18
CA LEU A 55 -1.43 -12.45 -17.72
C LEU A 55 0.05 -12.08 -17.89
N THR A 56 0.34 -11.27 -18.89
CA THR A 56 1.65 -10.62 -19.04
C THR A 56 1.63 -9.29 -18.28
N ALA A 57 2.45 -9.18 -17.23
CA ALA A 57 2.67 -7.93 -16.52
C ALA A 57 3.91 -7.22 -17.06
N THR A 58 3.79 -5.94 -17.40
CA THR A 58 4.92 -5.05 -17.68
C THR A 58 5.02 -4.02 -16.56
N ILE A 59 6.16 -4.00 -15.86
CA ILE A 59 6.41 -3.11 -14.73
C ILE A 59 7.51 -2.11 -15.10
N ARG A 60 7.21 -0.81 -14.98
CA ARG A 60 8.13 0.31 -15.20
C ARG A 60 8.12 1.23 -13.99
N GLY A 61 9.05 0.98 -13.06
CA GLY A 61 9.01 1.62 -11.74
C GLY A 61 7.76 1.18 -10.98
N HIS A 62 6.92 2.14 -10.59
CA HIS A 62 5.63 1.84 -9.95
C HIS A 62 4.48 1.68 -10.96
N HIS A 63 4.70 1.88 -12.25
CA HIS A 63 3.63 1.70 -13.23
C HIS A 63 3.54 0.22 -13.66
N ILE A 64 2.33 -0.33 -13.70
CA ILE A 64 2.05 -1.70 -14.12
C ILE A 64 0.99 -1.72 -15.21
N VAL A 65 1.17 -2.60 -16.20
CA VAL A 65 0.16 -2.96 -17.20
C VAL A 65 0.03 -4.48 -17.20
N LEU A 66 -1.19 -4.99 -17.02
CA LEU A 66 -1.55 -6.40 -17.13
C LEU A 66 -2.25 -6.63 -18.46
N ILE A 67 -1.75 -7.57 -19.26
CA ILE A 67 -2.25 -7.89 -20.59
C ILE A 67 -2.68 -9.36 -20.62
N ASN A 68 -3.86 -9.65 -21.16
CA ASN A 68 -4.24 -11.00 -21.58
C ASN A 68 -3.69 -11.25 -23.00
N PRO A 69 -2.67 -12.12 -23.17
CA PRO A 69 -2.10 -12.42 -24.48
C PRO A 69 -2.92 -13.48 -25.25
N GLY A 70 -3.90 -14.11 -24.59
CA GLY A 70 -4.70 -15.19 -25.15
C GLY A 70 -6.02 -14.72 -25.74
N GLU A 71 -6.84 -15.69 -26.14
CA GLU A 71 -8.19 -15.45 -26.64
C GLU A 71 -9.14 -14.92 -25.55
N ASN A 72 -10.27 -14.37 -25.99
CA ASN A 72 -11.35 -13.84 -25.14
C ASN A 72 -11.97 -14.96 -24.28
N ARG A 73 -11.44 -15.17 -23.08
CA ARG A 73 -11.95 -16.13 -22.09
C ARG A 73 -12.41 -15.39 -20.84
N VAL A 74 -11.61 -15.42 -19.78
CA VAL A 74 -11.88 -14.71 -18.52
C VAL A 74 -11.88 -13.19 -18.75
N PHE A 75 -10.91 -12.72 -19.54
CA PHE A 75 -10.84 -11.35 -20.00
C PHE A 75 -10.80 -11.33 -21.53
N PRO A 76 -11.20 -10.21 -22.16
CA PRO A 76 -10.86 -9.95 -23.55
C PRO A 76 -9.34 -9.95 -23.76
N HIS A 77 -8.90 -10.20 -25.00
CA HIS A 77 -7.52 -10.00 -25.41
C HIS A 77 -7.15 -8.51 -25.28
N GLY A 78 -5.95 -8.23 -24.74
CA GLY A 78 -5.45 -6.86 -24.56
C GLY A 78 -5.28 -6.48 -23.09
N VAL A 79 -5.36 -5.18 -22.79
CA VAL A 79 -5.15 -4.65 -21.44
C VAL A 79 -6.30 -5.09 -20.55
N VAL A 80 -5.96 -5.75 -19.44
CA VAL A 80 -6.87 -6.18 -18.38
C VAL A 80 -6.93 -5.12 -17.29
N ALA A 81 -5.77 -4.65 -16.84
CA ALA A 81 -5.66 -3.59 -15.84
C ALA A 81 -4.39 -2.77 -16.06
N GLU A 82 -4.45 -1.49 -15.70
CA GLU A 82 -3.35 -0.56 -15.81
C GLU A 82 -3.42 0.45 -14.67
N GLY A 83 -2.27 0.78 -14.08
CA GLY A 83 -2.24 1.79 -13.04
C GLY A 83 -0.89 1.94 -12.35
N THR A 84 -0.95 2.49 -11.14
CA THR A 84 0.22 2.67 -10.28
C THR A 84 0.18 1.66 -9.14
N LEU A 85 1.27 0.94 -8.93
CA LEU A 85 1.53 0.12 -7.77
C LEU A 85 1.62 1.02 -6.53
N MET A 86 0.60 0.92 -5.69
CA MET A 86 0.50 1.68 -4.45
C MET A 86 0.45 0.72 -3.27
N TRP A 87 1.17 1.04 -2.20
CA TRP A 87 0.97 0.37 -0.93
C TRP A 87 -0.26 0.95 -0.26
N ASN A 88 -1.28 0.10 -0.06
CA ASN A 88 -2.44 0.46 0.72
C ASN A 88 -2.17 0.14 2.21
N VAL A 89 -2.13 1.19 3.05
CA VAL A 89 -1.79 1.06 4.47
C VAL A 89 -2.89 0.43 5.32
N ALA A 90 -4.16 0.54 4.88
CA ALA A 90 -5.30 0.02 5.64
C ALA A 90 -5.35 -1.51 5.56
N ILE A 91 -5.19 -2.07 4.35
CA ILE A 91 -5.22 -3.52 4.12
C ILE A 91 -3.83 -4.16 4.09
N LYS A 92 -2.76 -3.35 4.13
CA LYS A 92 -1.35 -3.79 4.09
C LYS A 92 -1.05 -4.67 2.87
N GLN A 93 -1.52 -4.24 1.71
CA GLN A 93 -1.31 -4.93 0.44
C GLN A 93 -0.94 -3.94 -0.67
N TRP A 94 -0.32 -4.46 -1.73
CA TRP A 94 -0.11 -3.71 -2.95
C TRP A 94 -1.38 -3.72 -3.78
N VAL A 95 -1.72 -2.56 -4.33
CA VAL A 95 -2.90 -2.37 -5.18
C VAL A 95 -2.51 -1.69 -6.50
N ILE A 96 -3.34 -1.88 -7.51
CA ILE A 96 -3.27 -1.14 -8.77
C ILE A 96 -4.18 0.09 -8.61
N GLY A 97 -3.60 1.19 -8.15
CA GLY A 97 -4.33 2.43 -7.86
C GLY A 97 -4.33 3.42 -9.01
N THR A 98 -5.35 4.28 -9.03
CA THR A 98 -5.51 5.40 -9.96
C THR A 98 -5.60 6.76 -9.25
N ASP A 99 -5.97 6.77 -7.97
CA ASP A 99 -6.04 7.98 -7.14
C ASP A 99 -5.18 7.86 -5.88
N ALA A 100 -4.84 9.01 -5.26
CA ALA A 100 -4.07 9.02 -4.02
C ALA A 100 -4.81 8.34 -2.84
N ALA A 101 -6.15 8.39 -2.82
CA ALA A 101 -6.98 7.78 -1.77
C ALA A 101 -6.85 6.25 -1.72
N ASP A 102 -6.45 5.61 -2.82
CA ASP A 102 -6.22 4.17 -2.93
C ASP A 102 -5.14 3.66 -1.98
N ARG A 103 -4.27 4.56 -1.49
CA ARG A 103 -3.24 4.26 -0.48
C ARG A 103 -3.79 3.99 0.91
N SER A 104 -5.05 4.32 1.19
CA SER A 104 -5.60 4.24 2.55
C SER A 104 -7.04 3.76 2.64
N THR A 105 -7.67 3.42 1.50
CA THR A 105 -9.04 2.88 1.53
C THR A 105 -9.08 1.49 2.17
N HIS A 106 -10.13 1.22 2.93
CA HIS A 106 -10.39 -0.12 3.47
C HIS A 106 -11.08 -1.03 2.44
N GLU A 107 -11.67 -0.43 1.41
CA GLU A 107 -12.47 -1.10 0.38
C GLU A 107 -11.59 -1.49 -0.82
N ALA A 108 -10.54 -2.28 -0.61
CA ALA A 108 -9.67 -2.75 -1.68
C ALA A 108 -9.71 -4.29 -1.79
N GLY A 109 -9.75 -4.82 -3.00
CA GLY A 109 -9.92 -6.25 -3.23
C GLY A 109 -10.62 -6.55 -4.55
N GLY A 110 -10.64 -7.83 -4.94
CA GLY A 110 -11.23 -8.24 -6.21
C GLY A 110 -12.72 -7.96 -6.33
N CYS A 111 -13.46 -8.03 -5.21
CA CYS A 111 -14.90 -7.80 -5.14
C CYS A 111 -15.28 -6.52 -4.38
N SER A 112 -14.37 -5.54 -4.30
CA SER A 112 -14.67 -4.23 -3.73
C SER A 112 -14.78 -3.18 -4.84
N GLU A 113 -15.35 -2.03 -4.48
CA GLU A 113 -15.44 -0.87 -5.38
C GLU A 113 -14.16 -0.03 -5.44
N GLY A 114 -13.14 -0.39 -4.64
CA GLY A 114 -11.85 0.29 -4.64
C GLY A 114 -10.80 -0.45 -5.47
N PRO A 115 -9.51 -0.16 -5.24
CA PRO A 115 -8.46 -0.60 -6.12
C PRO A 115 -8.23 -2.10 -6.03
N GLU A 116 -7.88 -2.69 -7.17
CA GLU A 116 -7.63 -4.12 -7.28
C GLU A 116 -6.32 -4.51 -6.58
N VAL A 117 -6.32 -5.66 -5.90
CA VAL A 117 -5.17 -6.16 -5.16
C VAL A 117 -4.25 -6.97 -6.06
N VAL A 118 -2.94 -6.75 -5.90
CA VAL A 118 -1.89 -7.47 -6.61
C VAL A 118 -0.84 -8.01 -5.65
N ASP A 119 -0.60 -9.32 -5.70
CA ASP A 119 0.51 -9.96 -5.00
C ASP A 119 1.73 -9.96 -5.91
N LEU A 120 2.63 -9.02 -5.68
CA LEU A 120 3.84 -8.85 -6.49
C LEU A 120 4.90 -9.94 -6.23
N VAL A 121 4.88 -10.59 -5.06
CA VAL A 121 5.84 -11.63 -4.70
C VAL A 121 5.45 -12.95 -5.36
N ASN A 122 4.19 -13.34 -5.21
CA ASN A 122 3.66 -14.57 -5.79
C ASN A 122 3.16 -14.39 -7.23
N ARG A 123 3.17 -13.15 -7.74
CA ARG A 123 2.72 -12.76 -9.08
C ARG A 123 1.27 -13.16 -9.33
N VAL A 124 0.39 -12.74 -8.42
CA VAL A 124 -1.05 -13.01 -8.49
C VAL A 124 -1.81 -11.70 -8.63
N TYR A 125 -2.76 -11.68 -9.55
CA TYR A 125 -3.72 -10.59 -9.73
C TYR A 125 -5.11 -11.10 -9.34
N TRP A 126 -5.81 -10.35 -8.49
CA TRP A 126 -7.08 -10.76 -7.90
C TRP A 126 -8.23 -9.90 -8.41
N THR A 127 -9.24 -10.53 -8.99
CA THR A 127 -10.54 -9.90 -9.26
C THR A 127 -11.66 -10.69 -8.59
N CYS A 128 -12.87 -10.16 -8.65
CA CYS A 128 -14.08 -10.97 -8.59
C CYS A 128 -14.19 -11.80 -9.88
#